data_AF-A0A1F8EKV6-F1
#
_entry.id   AF-A0A1F8EKV6-F1
#
_cell.length_a   1.000
_cell.length_b   1.000
_cell.length_c   1.000
_cell.angle_alpha   90.00
_cell.angle_beta   90.00
_cell.angle_gamma   90.00
#
_symmetry.space_group_name_H-M   'P 1'
#
loop_
_entity.id
_entity.type
_entity.pdbx_description
1 polymer ?
#
loop_
_entity_poly.entity_id
_entity_poly.type
_entity_poly.pdbx_seq_one_letter_code
_entity_poly.pdbx_strand_id
1 'polypeptide(L)'
;MFKFKTVSKVGIATAMALMPFLVLAQLPTPTSPYAGAPVTLDDIRDLIETVARFLILISVVVAVIFIVWGGMMYMMAGDDVAKAGAAKSRIVNGIIGALVVLAVGLILQTLATVVNWTVFFNV
;
A
#
# COMPACT_ATOMS: atom_id res chain seq x y z
N MET A 1 27.19 52.16 -46.03
CA MET A 1 27.48 51.08 -45.06
C MET A 1 27.10 51.38 -43.60
N PHE A 2 26.77 52.61 -43.21
CA PHE A 2 26.63 52.97 -41.77
C PHE A 2 25.33 52.55 -41.06
N LYS A 3 24.26 52.17 -41.77
CA LYS A 3 22.97 51.80 -41.12
C LYS A 3 22.96 50.40 -40.49
N PHE A 4 23.85 49.50 -40.92
CA PHE A 4 23.91 48.12 -40.41
C PHE A 4 24.33 48.05 -38.93
N LYS A 5 25.28 48.91 -38.51
CA LYS A 5 25.69 49.01 -37.10
C LYS A 5 24.57 49.53 -36.19
N THR A 6 23.70 50.40 -36.68
CA THR A 6 22.58 50.95 -35.89
C THR A 6 21.46 49.92 -35.76
N VAL A 7 21.12 49.20 -36.83
CA VAL A 7 20.10 48.14 -36.80
C VAL A 7 20.54 46.98 -35.90
N SER A 8 21.82 46.61 -35.92
CA SER A 8 22.36 45.57 -35.02
C SER A 8 22.28 45.97 -33.54
N LYS A 9 22.58 47.24 -33.20
CA LYS A 9 22.46 47.74 -31.82
C LYS A 9 21.01 47.79 -31.34
N VAL A 10 20.07 48.19 -32.20
CA VAL A 10 18.64 48.19 -31.87
C VAL A 10 18.14 46.76 -31.67
N GLY A 11 18.52 45.82 -32.53
CA GLY A 11 18.14 44.41 -32.38
C GLY A 11 18.64 43.79 -31.07
N ILE A 12 19.88 44.09 -30.67
CA ILE A 12 20.44 43.63 -29.39
C ILE A 12 19.74 44.32 -28.22
N ALA A 13 19.49 45.63 -28.28
CA ALA A 13 18.78 46.36 -27.22
C ALA A 13 17.34 45.86 -27.03
N THR A 14 16.64 45.53 -28.12
CA THR A 14 15.30 44.94 -28.06
C THR A 14 15.34 43.53 -27.48
N ALA A 15 16.32 42.70 -27.86
CA ALA A 15 16.50 41.38 -27.26
C ALA A 15 16.81 41.46 -25.75
N MET A 16 17.65 42.42 -25.34
CA MET A 16 17.96 42.66 -23.93
C MET A 16 16.76 43.15 -23.13
N ALA A 17 15.92 44.00 -23.71
CA ALA A 17 14.69 44.46 -23.08
C ALA A 17 13.65 43.34 -22.94
N LEU A 18 13.70 42.30 -23.78
CA LEU A 18 12.77 41.16 -23.75
C LEU A 18 13.21 40.03 -22.79
N MET A 19 14.50 39.93 -22.45
CA MET A 19 15.03 38.94 -21.50
C MET A 19 14.32 38.87 -20.14
N PRO A 20 13.98 39.98 -19.45
CA PRO A 20 13.30 39.90 -18.16
C PRO A 20 11.90 39.27 -18.26
N PHE A 21 11.21 39.40 -19.39
CA PHE A 21 9.88 38.82 -19.59
C PHE A 21 9.92 37.30 -19.81
N LEU A 22 11.01 36.77 -20.37
CA LEU A 22 11.23 35.32 -20.52
C LEU A 22 11.48 34.65 -19.17
N VAL A 23 12.12 35.35 -18.22
CA VAL A 23 12.33 34.86 -16.86
C VAL A 23 11.02 34.80 -16.06
N LEU A 24 10.11 35.75 -16.27
CA LEU A 24 8.78 35.74 -15.65
C LEU A 24 7.91 34.55 -16.11
N ALA A 25 8.14 34.01 -17.30
CA ALA A 25 7.44 32.82 -17.79
C ALA A 25 7.91 31.50 -17.14
N GLN A 26 9.06 31.52 -16.46
CA GLN A 26 9.64 30.35 -15.78
C GLN A 26 9.41 30.34 -14.27
N LEU A 27 8.60 31.28 -13.75
CA LEU A 27 8.26 31.26 -12.33
C LEU A 27 7.53 29.95 -12.01
N PRO A 28 8.03 29.15 -11.04
CA PRO A 28 7.28 28.01 -10.54
C PRO A 28 5.91 28.51 -10.11
N THR A 29 4.85 27.98 -10.70
CA THR A 29 3.50 28.24 -10.19
C THR A 29 3.48 27.83 -8.73
N PRO A 30 3.08 28.70 -7.79
CA PRO A 30 3.08 28.35 -6.37
C PRO A 30 2.15 27.17 -6.15
N THR A 31 2.72 25.98 -6.03
CA THR A 31 2.00 24.79 -5.60
C THR A 31 1.83 24.92 -4.09
N SER A 32 0.57 25.01 -3.65
CA SER A 32 0.26 24.99 -2.22
C SER A 32 0.87 23.72 -1.61
N PRO A 33 1.55 23.79 -0.46
CA PRO A 33 1.97 22.59 0.28
C PRO A 33 0.77 21.77 0.78
N TYR A 34 -0.45 22.33 0.67
CA TYR A 34 -1.72 21.67 0.92
C TYR A 34 -2.49 21.31 -0.35
N ALA A 35 -1.90 21.44 -1.54
CA ALA A 35 -2.38 20.74 -2.72
C ALA A 35 -2.08 19.24 -2.53
N GLY A 36 -2.73 18.64 -1.53
CA GLY A 36 -2.72 17.20 -1.33
C GLY A 36 -3.20 16.56 -2.61
N ALA A 37 -2.51 15.51 -3.04
CA ALA A 37 -3.01 14.67 -4.11
C ALA A 37 -4.47 14.31 -3.79
N PRO A 38 -5.41 14.46 -4.73
CA PRO A 38 -6.78 14.05 -4.50
C PRO A 38 -6.77 12.58 -4.10
N VAL A 39 -7.43 12.25 -2.98
CA VAL A 39 -7.57 10.87 -2.52
C VAL A 39 -8.32 10.10 -3.60
N THR A 40 -7.62 9.21 -4.27
CA THR A 40 -8.18 8.36 -5.30
C THR A 40 -8.75 7.09 -4.66
N LEU A 41 -9.59 6.36 -5.41
CA LEU A 41 -10.04 5.04 -4.97
C LEU A 41 -8.85 4.07 -4.81
N ASP A 42 -7.78 4.26 -5.57
CA ASP A 42 -6.56 3.45 -5.49
C ASP A 42 -5.84 3.67 -4.15
N ASP A 43 -5.77 4.92 -3.67
CA ASP A 43 -5.16 5.20 -2.35
C ASP A 43 -5.92 4.53 -1.20
N ILE A 44 -7.26 4.52 -1.26
CA ILE A 44 -8.12 3.85 -0.27
C ILE A 44 -7.92 2.34 -0.34
N ARG A 45 -7.85 1.80 -1.56
CA ARG A 45 -7.61 0.37 -1.79
C ARG A 45 -6.25 -0.04 -1.25
N ASP A 46 -5.19 0.71 -1.54
CA ASP A 46 -3.83 0.43 -1.10
C ASP A 46 -3.72 0.47 0.42
N LEU A 47 -4.42 1.41 1.07
CA LEU A 47 -4.50 1.46 2.53
C LEU A 47 -5.17 0.20 3.10
N ILE A 48 -6.31 -0.22 2.54
CA ILE A 48 -7.02 -1.43 2.97
C ILE A 48 -6.16 -2.67 2.76
N GLU A 49 -5.51 -2.82 1.60
CA GLU A 49 -4.63 -3.94 1.31
C GLU A 49 -3.44 -3.98 2.27
N THR A 50 -2.87 -2.82 2.59
CA THR A 50 -1.75 -2.72 3.54
C THR A 50 -2.17 -3.15 4.94
N VAL A 51 -3.31 -2.65 5.43
CA VAL A 51 -3.85 -3.03 6.75
C VAL A 51 -4.21 -4.52 6.78
N ALA A 52 -4.86 -5.04 5.73
CA ALA A 52 -5.22 -6.45 5.65
C ALA A 52 -3.98 -7.36 5.68
N ARG A 53 -2.94 -7.04 4.90
CA ARG A 53 -1.66 -7.79 4.91
C ARG A 53 -1.00 -7.76 6.28
N PHE A 54 -0.99 -6.61 6.94
CA PHE A 54 -0.45 -6.47 8.29
C PHE A 54 -1.20 -7.35 9.30
N LEU A 55 -2.53 -7.35 9.28
CA LEU A 55 -3.35 -8.17 10.16
C LEU A 55 -3.16 -9.67 9.91
N ILE A 56 -3.10 -10.08 8.63
CA ILE A 56 -2.83 -11.48 8.25
C ILE A 56 -1.48 -11.93 8.80
N LEU A 57 -0.42 -11.12 8.61
CA LEU A 57 0.93 -11.46 9.07
C LEU A 57 0.97 -11.68 10.60
N ILE A 58 0.41 -10.75 11.36
CA ILE A 58 0.33 -10.88 12.84
C ILE A 58 -0.47 -12.12 13.22
N SER A 59 -1.59 -12.38 12.53
CA SER A 59 -2.46 -13.50 12.87
C SER A 59 -1.77 -14.85 12.64
N VAL A 60 -0.98 -14.99 11.56
CA VAL A 60 -0.17 -16.20 11.32
C VAL A 60 0.87 -16.40 12.42
N VAL A 61 1.58 -15.33 12.81
CA VAL A 61 2.58 -15.40 13.90
C VAL A 61 1.93 -15.86 15.20
N VAL A 62 0.79 -15.27 15.57
CA VAL A 62 0.05 -15.66 16.76
C VAL A 62 -0.42 -17.12 16.67
N ALA A 63 -0.93 -17.56 15.52
CA ALA A 63 -1.36 -18.94 15.33
C ALA A 63 -0.20 -19.94 15.57
N VAL A 64 0.98 -19.66 15.02
CA VAL A 64 2.18 -20.49 15.24
C VAL A 64 2.56 -20.54 16.72
N ILE A 65 2.53 -19.41 17.42
CA ILE A 65 2.83 -19.36 18.87
C ILE A 65 1.87 -20.26 19.65
N PHE A 66 0.57 -20.18 19.36
CA PHE A 66 -0.43 -21.02 20.04
C PHE A 66 -0.25 -22.52 19.76
N ILE A 67 0.11 -22.88 18.53
CA ILE A 67 0.39 -24.27 18.15
C ILE A 67 1.62 -24.79 18.87
N VAL A 68 2.73 -24.03 18.87
CA VAL A 68 3.97 -24.41 19.57
C VAL A 68 3.72 -24.54 21.06
N TRP A 69 3.00 -23.59 21.66
CA TRP A 69 2.72 -23.61 23.09
C TRP A 69 1.80 -24.78 23.49
N GLY A 70 0.78 -25.08 22.68
CA GLY A 70 -0.03 -26.28 22.82
C GLY A 70 0.77 -27.56 22.67
N GLY A 71 1.72 -27.60 21.73
CA GLY A 71 2.64 -28.71 21.52
C GLY A 71 3.56 -28.96 22.73
N MET A 72 4.13 -27.90 23.30
CA MET A 72 4.92 -28.01 24.54
C MET A 72 4.08 -28.54 25.70
N MET A 73 2.85 -28.04 25.85
CA MET A 73 1.92 -28.52 26.88
C MET A 73 1.56 -30.00 26.70
N TYR A 74 1.41 -30.45 25.44
CA TYR A 74 1.13 -31.84 25.12
C TYR A 74 2.31 -32.75 25.48
N MET A 75 3.54 -32.33 25.16
CA MET A 75 4.76 -33.07 25.52
C MET A 75 4.96 -33.15 27.04
N MET A 76 4.58 -32.10 27.78
CA MET A 76 4.67 -32.06 29.24
C MET A 76 3.54 -32.79 29.96
N ALA A 77 2.49 -33.24 29.26
CA ALA A 77 1.33 -33.87 29.89
C ALA A 77 1.61 -35.27 30.45
N GLY A 78 2.57 -36.00 29.87
CA GLY A 78 2.87 -37.39 30.27
C GLY A 78 1.63 -38.28 30.18
N ASP A 79 1.32 -39.00 31.26
CA ASP A 79 0.16 -39.91 31.37
C ASP A 79 -1.14 -39.23 31.84
N ASP A 80 -1.14 -37.91 32.08
CA ASP A 80 -2.34 -37.17 32.50
C ASP A 80 -3.26 -36.89 31.31
N VAL A 81 -4.29 -37.72 31.18
CA VAL A 81 -5.29 -37.67 30.09
C VAL A 81 -5.99 -36.32 30.01
N ALA A 82 -6.24 -35.66 31.15
CA ALA A 82 -6.92 -34.36 31.18
C ALA A 82 -6.03 -33.26 30.59
N LYS A 83 -4.74 -33.25 30.97
CA LYS A 83 -3.76 -32.30 30.42
C LYS A 83 -3.47 -32.54 28.94
N ALA A 84 -3.38 -33.81 28.53
CA ALA A 84 -3.21 -34.18 27.13
C ALA A 84 -4.41 -33.71 26.28
N GLY A 85 -5.63 -33.89 26.79
CA GLY A 85 -6.86 -33.41 26.14
C GLY A 85 -6.90 -31.88 26.00
N ALA A 86 -6.59 -31.15 27.06
CA ALA A 86 -6.53 -29.68 27.04
C ALA A 86 -5.48 -29.16 26.05
N ALA A 87 -4.30 -29.76 26.03
CA ALA A 87 -3.23 -29.41 25.10
C ALA A 87 -3.63 -29.65 23.64
N LYS A 88 -4.26 -30.81 23.35
CA LYS A 88 -4.77 -31.13 22.01
C LYS A 88 -5.83 -30.15 21.55
N SER A 89 -6.78 -29.78 22.42
CA SER A 89 -7.79 -28.76 22.11
C SER A 89 -7.12 -27.42 21.76
N ARG A 90 -6.07 -27.04 22.49
CA ARG A 90 -5.34 -25.79 22.22
C ARG A 90 -4.63 -25.79 20.87
N ILE A 91 -4.01 -26.92 20.50
CA ILE A 91 -3.41 -27.10 19.17
C ILE A 91 -4.48 -27.00 18.07
N VAL A 92 -5.61 -27.70 18.22
CA VAL A 92 -6.71 -27.67 17.25
C VAL A 92 -7.26 -26.26 17.10
N ASN A 93 -7.46 -25.53 18.19
CA ASN A 93 -7.91 -24.14 18.13
C ASN A 93 -6.89 -23.24 17.43
N GLY A 94 -5.59 -23.46 17.63
CA GLY A 94 -4.53 -22.77 16.89
C GLY A 94 -4.57 -23.07 15.38
N ILE A 95 -4.80 -24.31 14.99
CA ILE A 95 -4.97 -24.73 13.59
C ILE A 95 -6.21 -24.09 12.97
N ILE A 96 -7.33 -24.08 13.69
CA ILE A 96 -8.57 -23.41 13.24
C ILE A 96 -8.29 -21.92 13.02
N GLY A 97 -7.59 -21.26 13.95
CA GLY A 97 -7.17 -19.86 13.79
C GLY A 97 -6.35 -19.64 12.52
N ALA A 98 -5.37 -20.51 12.25
CA ALA A 98 -4.58 -20.44 11.02
C ALA A 98 -5.44 -20.64 9.75
N LEU A 99 -6.39 -21.57 9.78
CA LEU A 99 -7.31 -21.81 8.66
C LEU A 99 -8.21 -20.62 8.38
N VAL A 100 -8.71 -19.95 9.43
CA VAL A 100 -9.50 -18.72 9.29
C VAL A 100 -8.70 -17.63 8.59
N VAL A 101 -7.42 -17.44 8.96
CA VAL A 101 -6.55 -16.44 8.33
C VAL A 101 -6.33 -16.75 6.84
N LEU A 102 -6.12 -18.02 6.49
CA LEU A 102 -6.02 -18.45 5.09
C LEU A 102 -7.33 -18.22 4.33
N ALA A 103 -8.48 -18.52 4.95
CA ALA A 103 -9.79 -18.28 4.36
C ALA A 103 -10.04 -16.80 4.10
N VAL A 104 -9.64 -15.90 5.00
CA VAL A 104 -9.71 -14.45 4.78
C VAL A 104 -8.89 -14.04 3.56
N GLY A 105 -7.64 -14.52 3.45
CA GLY A 105 -6.80 -14.26 2.28
C GLY A 105 -7.46 -14.71 0.97
N LEU A 106 -8.09 -15.89 0.98
CA LEU A 106 -8.85 -16.40 -0.16
C LEU A 106 -10.04 -15.51 -0.50
N ILE A 107 -10.87 -15.16 0.51
CA ILE A 107 -12.05 -14.31 0.32
C ILE A 107 -11.66 -12.96 -0.28
N LEU A 108 -10.59 -12.33 0.19
CA LEU A 108 -10.12 -11.04 -0.35
C LEU A 108 -9.72 -11.16 -1.83
N GLN A 109 -9.06 -12.24 -2.24
CA GLN A 109 -8.72 -12.46 -3.66
C GLN A 109 -9.97 -12.69 -4.52
N THR A 110 -10.94 -13.47 -4.01
CA THR A 110 -12.21 -13.69 -4.70
C THR A 110 -12.98 -12.39 -4.86
N LEU A 111 -13.05 -11.58 -3.80
CA LEU A 111 -13.70 -10.27 -3.83
C LEU A 111 -12.99 -9.30 -4.80
N ALA A 112 -11.66 -9.26 -4.80
CA ALA A 112 -10.92 -8.43 -5.75
C ALA A 112 -11.22 -8.82 -7.20
N THR A 113 -11.38 -10.11 -7.47
CA THR A 113 -11.75 -10.64 -8.79
C THR A 113 -13.18 -10.26 -9.17
N VAL A 114 -14.14 -10.37 -8.23
CA VAL A 114 -15.56 -10.05 -8.48
C VAL A 114 -15.80 -8.55 -8.61
N VAL A 115 -15.13 -7.73 -7.79
CA VAL A 115 -15.27 -6.26 -7.80
C VAL A 115 -14.60 -5.65 -9.03
N ASN A 116 -13.67 -6.36 -9.67
CA ASN A 116 -13.15 -5.92 -10.95
C ASN A 116 -14.29 -5.92 -11.98
N TRP A 117 -14.82 -4.72 -12.26
CA TRP A 117 -15.96 -4.48 -13.14
C TRP A 117 -15.80 -5.13 -14.52
N THR A 118 -14.56 -5.28 -14.99
CA THR A 118 -14.22 -5.96 -16.26
C THR A 118 -14.52 -7.47 -16.24
N VAL A 119 -14.32 -8.14 -15.09
CA VAL A 119 -14.56 -9.58 -14.92
C VAL A 119 -16.06 -9.86 -14.74
N PHE A 120 -16.79 -8.99 -14.03
CA PHE A 120 -18.21 -9.19 -13.76
C PHE A 120 -19.10 -8.97 -14.99
N PHE A 121 -18.78 -7.99 -15.83
CA PHE A 121 -19.58 -7.70 -17.03
C PHE A 121 -19.04 -8.34 -18.32
N ASN A 122 -17.86 -8.97 -18.30
CA ASN A 122 -17.21 -9.55 -19.48
C ASN A 122 -17.25 -8.59 -20.71
N VAL A 123 -16.98 -7.31 -20.42
CA VAL A 123 -16.75 -6.20 -21.36
C VAL A 123 -15.47 -5.51 -20.96
#